data_AF-A0A0C9ZDZ8-F1
#
_entry.id   AF-A0A0C9ZDZ8-F1
#
_cell.length_a   1.000
_cell.length_b   1.000
_cell.length_c   1.000
_cell.angle_alpha   90.00
_cell.angle_beta   90.00
_cell.angle_gamma   90.00
#
_symmetry.space_group_name_H-M   'P 1'
#
loop_
_entity.id
_entity.type
_entity.pdbx_description
1 polymer ?
#
loop_
_entity_poly.entity_id
_entity_poly.type
_entity_poly.pdbx_seq_one_letter_code
_entity_poly.pdbx_strand_id
1 'polypeptide(L)'
;MSTSEECSSSNTKYFTWSNKIPGLRVNSMDIITSHHAVQFAHNWVVEGNSPLFMEFVTYHYGGLFFPSMSDPGTTYHTHEEIQQMHSTQSPTCRLQRYIKEWGLTPLQELRQLNKEAKAEVDQAIEEAKTSPACRSKGLWTDIYDKGPPFMRGRERKEVHHLPILSNGPNPMQLLSHEALNLHHLRQRTILMRCDFIASYLCKAG
;
A
#
# COMPACT_ATOMS: atom_id res chain seq x y z
N MET A 1 6.22 23.94 10.49
CA MET A 1 6.56 22.70 11.18
C MET A 1 5.84 21.47 10.64
N SER A 2 6.44 20.78 9.67
CA SER A 2 6.60 19.33 9.84
C SER A 2 7.56 19.20 11.01
N THR A 3 7.22 18.43 12.03
CA THR A 3 8.07 18.31 13.21
C THR A 3 9.33 17.56 12.79
N SER A 4 10.50 18.22 12.84
CA SER A 4 11.78 17.55 12.60
C SER A 4 11.88 16.31 13.50
N GLU A 5 12.52 15.25 13.01
CA GLU A 5 12.66 13.98 13.76
C GLU A 5 13.25 14.22 15.16
N GLU A 6 14.18 15.16 15.26
CA GLU A 6 14.84 15.59 16.50
C GLU A 6 13.92 16.36 17.46
N CYS A 7 12.89 17.05 16.94
CA CYS A 7 11.89 17.72 17.76
C CYS A 7 10.71 16.79 18.10
N SER A 8 10.42 15.80 17.26
CA SER A 8 9.29 14.89 17.45
C SER A 8 9.62 13.71 18.37
N SER A 9 10.87 13.23 18.37
CA SER A 9 11.24 12.01 19.07
C SER A 9 12.51 12.21 19.90
N SER A 10 12.49 11.68 21.13
CA SER A 10 13.68 11.61 21.98
C SER A 10 14.73 10.63 21.45
N ASN A 11 14.34 9.68 20.59
CA ASN A 11 15.26 8.76 19.92
C ASN A 11 14.97 8.76 18.42
N THR A 12 15.94 9.20 17.62
CA THR A 12 15.86 9.26 16.15
C THR A 12 16.22 7.93 15.49
N LYS A 13 16.79 6.98 16.24
CA LYS A 13 17.06 5.62 15.76
C LYS A 13 15.85 4.74 16.03
N TYR A 14 14.84 4.83 15.18
CA TYR A 14 13.60 4.07 15.36
C TYR A 14 13.85 2.56 15.38
N PHE A 15 14.82 2.07 14.60
CA PHE A 15 15.17 0.66 14.59
C PHE A 15 15.59 0.08 15.96
N THR A 16 16.02 0.90 16.92
CA THR A 16 16.38 0.43 18.27
C THR A 16 15.27 0.60 19.31
N TRP A 17 14.12 1.14 18.92
CA TRP A 17 13.08 1.54 19.88
C TRP A 17 12.51 0.36 20.67
N SER A 18 12.48 -0.81 20.06
CA SER A 18 11.95 -2.02 20.66
C SER A 18 12.86 -2.63 21.75
N ASN A 19 14.05 -2.06 21.99
CA ASN A 19 15.08 -2.43 22.98
C ASN A 19 15.53 -3.90 22.95
N LYS A 20 14.63 -4.84 23.28
CA LYS A 20 14.86 -6.29 23.36
C LYS A 20 14.69 -7.00 22.01
N ILE A 21 13.95 -6.40 21.08
CA ILE A 21 13.71 -6.96 19.76
C ILE A 21 14.82 -6.47 18.81
N PRO A 22 15.43 -7.35 18.00
CA PRO A 22 16.39 -6.93 17.01
C PRO A 22 15.76 -5.97 15.99
N GLY A 23 16.55 -5.01 15.54
CA GLY A 23 16.15 -3.95 14.62
C GLY A 23 16.99 -3.92 13.36
N LEU A 24 16.35 -3.67 12.22
CA LEU A 24 17.01 -3.50 10.92
C LEU A 24 16.59 -2.15 10.33
N ARG A 25 17.58 -1.37 9.88
CA ARG A 25 17.32 -0.12 9.14
C ARG A 25 17.59 -0.35 7.67
N VAL A 26 16.61 0.01 6.83
CA VAL A 26 16.58 -0.30 5.39
C VAL A 26 16.37 0.99 4.61
N ASN A 27 17.16 1.17 3.55
CA ASN A 27 16.94 2.26 2.60
C ASN A 27 15.78 1.89 1.66
N SER A 28 14.62 2.52 1.86
CA SER A 28 13.43 2.24 1.06
C SER A 28 13.42 2.91 -0.32
N MET A 29 14.36 3.83 -0.57
CA MET A 29 14.52 4.47 -1.88
C MET A 29 15.24 3.56 -2.88
N ASP A 30 15.66 2.37 -2.45
CA ASP A 30 16.12 1.29 -3.30
C ASP A 30 15.22 0.05 -3.14
N ILE A 31 14.58 -0.32 -4.25
CA ILE A 31 13.62 -1.42 -4.31
C ILE A 31 14.32 -2.77 -4.07
N ILE A 32 15.56 -2.91 -4.53
CA ILE A 32 16.31 -4.17 -4.42
C ILE A 32 16.71 -4.40 -2.97
N THR A 33 17.28 -3.39 -2.33
CA THR A 33 17.59 -3.42 -0.88
C THR A 33 16.35 -3.69 -0.04
N SER A 34 15.21 -3.06 -0.37
CA SER A 34 13.94 -3.28 0.34
C SER A 34 13.44 -4.71 0.19
N HIS A 35 13.53 -5.28 -1.01
CA HIS A 35 13.11 -6.65 -1.28
C HIS A 35 13.94 -7.67 -0.48
N HIS A 36 15.27 -7.55 -0.52
CA HIS A 36 16.16 -8.44 0.24
C HIS A 36 15.98 -8.29 1.75
N ALA A 37 15.73 -7.07 2.25
CA ALA A 37 15.47 -6.87 3.67
C ALA A 37 14.18 -7.57 4.13
N VAL A 38 13.10 -7.49 3.35
CA VAL A 38 11.84 -8.19 3.63
C VAL A 38 12.03 -9.70 3.53
N GLN A 39 12.77 -10.18 2.53
CA GLN A 39 13.08 -11.61 2.38
C GLN A 39 13.86 -12.15 3.59
N PHE A 40 14.87 -11.41 4.05
CA PHE A 40 15.62 -11.72 5.26
C PHE A 40 14.71 -11.76 6.50
N ALA A 41 13.86 -10.74 6.67
CA ALA A 41 12.95 -10.66 7.81
C ALA A 41 11.91 -11.79 7.81
N HIS A 42 11.40 -12.17 6.64
CA HIS A 42 10.51 -13.31 6.48
C HIS A 42 11.20 -14.61 6.93
N ASN A 43 12.39 -14.88 6.40
CA ASN A 43 13.14 -16.09 6.74
C ASN A 43 13.46 -16.14 8.23
N TRP A 44 13.86 -15.02 8.84
CA TRP A 44 14.11 -14.90 10.27
C TRP A 44 12.91 -15.33 11.11
N VAL A 45 11.70 -14.83 10.80
CA VAL A 45 10.48 -15.16 11.55
C VAL A 45 10.05 -16.61 11.31
N VAL A 46 10.20 -17.12 10.08
CA VAL A 46 9.83 -18.50 9.71
C VAL A 46 10.75 -19.54 10.37
N GLU A 47 12.03 -19.21 10.55
CA GLU A 47 12.99 -20.05 11.30
C GLU A 47 12.67 -20.15 12.80
N GLY A 48 11.64 -19.44 13.28
CA GLY A 48 11.21 -19.46 14.67
C GLY A 48 11.95 -18.46 15.55
N ASN A 49 12.73 -17.55 14.95
CA ASN A 49 13.32 -16.45 15.69
C ASN A 49 12.23 -15.45 16.10
N SER A 50 12.49 -14.71 17.17
CA SER A 50 11.61 -13.66 17.70
C SER A 50 11.24 -12.61 16.62
N PRO A 51 10.17 -11.82 16.82
CA PRO A 51 9.81 -10.76 15.86
C PRO A 51 11.00 -9.82 15.60
N LEU A 52 11.07 -9.30 14.38
CA LEU A 52 12.08 -8.32 13.94
C LEU A 52 11.42 -6.97 13.72
N PHE A 53 12.06 -5.89 14.17
CA PHE A 53 11.63 -4.53 13.89
C PHE A 53 12.36 -3.99 12.66
N MET A 54 11.65 -3.46 11.66
CA MET A 54 12.25 -2.90 10.45
C MET A 54 11.88 -1.43 10.27
N GLU A 55 12.89 -0.57 10.16
CA GLU A 55 12.75 0.84 9.83
C GLU A 55 13.05 1.05 8.35
N PHE A 56 12.03 1.42 7.57
CA PHE A 56 12.18 1.80 6.17
C PHE A 56 12.34 3.32 6.04
N VAL A 57 13.54 3.75 5.69
CA VAL A 57 13.84 5.17 5.47
C VAL A 57 13.39 5.54 4.06
N THR A 58 12.37 6.39 3.97
CA THR A 58 11.80 6.88 2.70
C THR A 58 11.55 8.38 2.76
N TYR A 59 11.30 8.99 1.60
CA TYR A 59 10.96 10.39 1.49
C TYR A 59 9.60 10.56 0.80
N HIS A 60 8.74 11.38 1.39
CA HIS A 60 7.44 11.70 0.82
C HIS A 60 7.53 12.93 -0.08
N TYR A 61 7.28 12.75 -1.39
CA TYR A 61 7.38 13.83 -2.38
C TYR A 61 6.17 14.75 -2.46
N GLY A 62 5.03 14.33 -1.89
CA GLY A 62 3.75 14.99 -2.11
C GLY A 62 3.45 16.11 -1.11
N GLY A 63 3.26 17.32 -1.60
CA GLY A 63 2.46 18.36 -0.91
C GLY A 63 0.96 18.29 -1.24
N LEU A 64 0.48 17.21 -1.85
CA LEU A 64 -0.89 17.16 -2.42
C LEU A 64 -1.73 15.96 -1.97
N PHE A 65 -1.14 14.98 -1.27
CA PHE A 65 -1.90 13.91 -0.65
C PHE A 65 -1.13 13.33 0.54
N PHE A 66 -1.53 13.79 1.72
CA PHE A 66 -1.06 13.48 3.08
C PHE A 66 0.02 14.41 3.67
N PRO A 67 -0.30 15.13 4.76
CA PRO A 67 -1.12 14.69 5.91
C PRO A 67 -2.66 14.81 5.76
N SER A 68 -3.15 15.50 4.74
CA SER A 68 -4.53 15.47 4.24
C SER A 68 -4.55 16.10 2.84
N MET A 69 -5.62 15.97 2.05
CA MET A 69 -5.84 16.85 0.88
C MET A 69 -5.87 18.34 1.28
N SER A 70 -6.03 18.62 2.57
CA SER A 70 -6.10 19.96 3.15
C SER A 70 -4.75 20.61 3.42
N ASP A 71 -3.65 19.86 3.45
CA ASP A 71 -2.32 20.43 3.74
C ASP A 71 -1.48 20.48 2.46
N PRO A 72 -1.09 21.68 1.98
CA PRO A 72 -0.30 21.85 0.78
C PRO A 72 1.18 21.42 0.95
N GLY A 73 1.68 21.11 2.16
CA GLY A 73 3.04 20.63 2.41
C GLY A 73 4.19 21.63 2.12
N THR A 74 3.89 22.72 1.39
CA THR A 74 4.80 23.83 1.06
C THR A 74 5.14 24.73 2.24
N THR A 75 4.37 24.63 3.32
CA THR A 75 4.61 25.34 4.58
C THR A 75 5.83 24.81 5.32
N TYR A 76 6.24 23.57 5.04
CA TYR A 76 7.19 22.81 5.86
C TYR A 76 8.40 22.28 5.10
N HIS A 77 8.29 22.12 3.78
CA HIS A 77 9.37 21.70 2.90
C HIS A 77 9.51 22.69 1.75
N THR A 78 10.74 22.97 1.34
CA THR A 78 10.98 23.82 0.17
C THR A 78 10.76 23.02 -1.10
N HIS A 79 10.23 23.67 -2.13
CA HIS A 79 10.07 23.03 -3.45
C HIS A 79 11.41 22.54 -4.01
N GLU A 80 12.51 23.23 -3.70
CA GLU A 80 13.86 22.87 -4.12
C GLU A 80 14.33 21.56 -3.48
N GLU A 81 14.09 21.36 -2.17
CA GLU A 81 14.42 20.11 -1.46
C GLU A 81 13.65 18.92 -2.09
N ILE A 82 12.34 19.09 -2.30
CA ILE A 82 11.48 18.06 -2.89
C ILE A 82 11.96 17.70 -4.30
N GLN A 83 12.28 18.71 -5.12
CA GLN A 83 12.76 18.50 -6.49
C GLN A 83 14.15 17.83 -6.52
N GLN A 84 15.04 18.20 -5.60
CA GLN A 84 16.34 17.57 -5.45
C GLN A 84 16.19 16.10 -5.05
N MET A 85 15.34 15.80 -4.06
CA MET A 85 15.08 14.42 -3.63
C MET A 85 14.43 13.59 -4.74
N HIS A 86 13.52 14.18 -5.51
CA HIS A 86 12.87 13.49 -6.63
C HIS A 86 13.84 13.19 -7.77
N SER A 87 14.74 14.11 -8.10
CA SER A 87 15.72 13.90 -9.18
C SER A 87 16.84 12.94 -8.80
N THR A 88 17.31 12.98 -7.55
CA THR A 88 18.50 12.23 -7.12
C THR A 88 18.18 10.85 -6.53
N GLN A 89 17.07 10.73 -5.79
CA GLN A 89 16.78 9.55 -4.98
C GLN A 89 15.50 8.82 -5.37
N SER A 90 14.80 9.21 -6.44
CA SER A 90 13.58 8.51 -6.86
C SER A 90 13.82 7.01 -7.08
N PRO A 91 13.03 6.13 -6.42
CA PRO A 91 13.21 4.68 -6.51
C PRO A 91 12.95 4.17 -7.94
N THR A 92 12.00 4.77 -8.65
CA THR A 92 11.69 4.42 -10.04
C THR A 92 12.85 4.77 -10.97
N CYS A 93 13.44 5.96 -10.82
CA CYS A 93 14.60 6.37 -11.61
C CYS A 93 15.81 5.48 -11.31
N ARG A 94 16.02 5.12 -10.03
CA ARG A 94 17.11 4.22 -9.61
C ARG A 94 16.97 2.84 -10.21
N LEU A 95 15.76 2.26 -10.20
CA LEU A 95 15.49 0.96 -10.83
C LEU A 95 15.70 1.00 -12.35
N GLN A 96 15.26 2.06 -13.03
CA GLN A 96 15.50 2.23 -14.47
C GLN A 96 17.00 2.27 -14.79
N ARG A 97 17.81 2.89 -13.92
CA ARG A 97 19.27 2.90 -14.06
C ARG A 97 19.84 1.49 -13.94
N TYR A 98 19.46 0.71 -12.93
CA TYR A 98 19.92 -0.68 -12.79
C TYR A 98 19.57 -1.54 -14.00
N ILE A 99 18.33 -1.45 -14.50
CA ILE A 99 17.89 -2.18 -15.70
C ILE A 99 18.75 -1.82 -16.92
N LYS A 100 19.11 -0.53 -17.06
CA LYS A 100 19.95 -0.05 -18.15
C LYS A 100 21.40 -0.52 -18.01
N GLU A 101 21.97 -0.44 -16.82
CA GLU A 101 23.35 -0.88 -16.52
C GLU A 101 23.53 -2.39 -16.71
N TRP A 102 22.51 -3.17 -16.35
CA TRP A 102 22.51 -4.63 -16.51
C TRP A 102 22.06 -5.10 -17.89
N GLY A 103 21.61 -4.19 -18.76
CA GLY A 103 21.20 -4.52 -20.13
C GLY A 103 19.99 -5.45 -20.22
N LEU A 104 19.16 -5.54 -19.18
CA LEU A 104 18.07 -6.53 -19.08
C LEU A 104 16.94 -6.27 -20.08
N THR A 105 16.71 -5.01 -20.47
CA THR A 105 15.53 -4.61 -21.23
C THR A 105 15.82 -3.38 -22.10
N PRO A 106 15.35 -3.33 -23.37
CA PRO A 106 15.46 -2.13 -24.20
C PRO A 106 14.57 -0.98 -23.68
N LEU A 107 15.03 0.25 -23.88
CA LEU A 107 14.32 1.48 -23.43
C LEU A 107 12.89 1.61 -23.99
N GLN A 108 12.60 1.01 -25.15
CA GLN A 108 11.28 1.05 -25.77
C GLN A 108 10.25 0.24 -24.98
N GLU A 109 10.62 -0.94 -24.50
CA GLU A 109 9.75 -1.79 -23.68
C GLU A 109 9.44 -1.13 -22.34
N LEU A 110 10.41 -0.47 -21.71
CA LEU A 110 10.18 0.29 -20.47
C LEU A 110 9.16 1.43 -20.67
N ARG A 111 9.20 2.12 -21.83
CA ARG A 111 8.22 3.16 -22.15
C ARG A 111 6.84 2.56 -22.44
N GLN A 112 6.80 1.39 -23.06
CA GLN A 112 5.56 0.69 -23.35
C GLN A 112 4.86 0.23 -22.05
N LEU A 113 5.60 -0.36 -21.11
CA LEU A 113 5.07 -0.73 -19.79
C LEU A 113 4.48 0.46 -19.04
N ASN A 114 5.12 1.64 -19.10
CA ASN A 114 4.58 2.85 -18.48
C ASN A 114 3.27 3.33 -19.13
N LYS A 115 3.11 3.13 -20.45
CA LYS A 115 1.85 3.46 -21.14
C LYS A 115 0.74 2.49 -20.77
N GLU A 116 1.05 1.20 -20.72
CA GLU A 116 0.10 0.16 -20.32
C GLU A 116 -0.38 0.36 -18.88
N ALA A 117 0.53 0.67 -17.95
CA ALA A 117 0.17 0.97 -16.57
C ALA A 117 -0.75 2.20 -16.45
N LYS A 118 -0.54 3.24 -17.27
CA LYS A 118 -1.43 4.41 -17.30
C LYS A 118 -2.81 4.06 -17.86
N ALA A 119 -2.86 3.31 -18.96
CA ALA A 119 -4.12 2.86 -19.55
C ALA A 119 -4.94 2.00 -18.57
N GLU A 120 -4.28 1.12 -17.81
CA GLU A 120 -4.92 0.32 -16.76
C GLU A 120 -5.53 1.20 -15.65
N VAL A 121 -4.80 2.23 -15.21
CA VAL A 121 -5.30 3.19 -14.20
C VAL A 121 -6.47 3.99 -14.75
N ASP A 122 -6.39 4.48 -15.98
CA ASP A 122 -7.47 5.24 -16.62
C ASP A 122 -8.74 4.39 -16.76
N GLN A 123 -8.60 3.12 -17.15
CA GLN A 123 -9.72 2.17 -17.19
C GLN A 123 -10.34 1.97 -15.81
N ALA A 124 -9.52 1.74 -14.78
CA ALA A 124 -10.00 1.56 -13.41
C ALA A 124 -10.72 2.81 -12.87
N ILE A 125 -10.31 4.01 -13.30
CA ILE A 125 -10.98 5.27 -12.94
C ILE A 125 -12.38 5.34 -13.56
N GLU A 126 -12.54 4.97 -14.83
CA GLU A 126 -13.85 4.96 -15.49
C GLU A 126 -14.78 3.90 -14.90
N GLU A 127 -14.26 2.71 -14.56
CA GLU A 127 -15.00 1.69 -13.81
C GLU A 127 -15.45 2.22 -12.43
N ALA A 128 -14.57 2.94 -11.71
CA ALA A 128 -14.90 3.53 -10.42
C ALA A 128 -15.97 4.64 -10.53
N LYS A 129 -15.97 5.44 -11.60
CA LYS A 129 -16.96 6.50 -11.83
C LYS A 129 -18.33 5.96 -12.23
N THR A 130 -18.37 4.84 -12.94
CA THR A 130 -19.62 4.21 -13.38
C THR A 130 -20.28 3.38 -12.27
N SER A 131 -19.52 2.99 -11.24
CA SER A 131 -20.07 2.31 -10.07
C SER A 131 -21.16 3.16 -9.39
N PRO A 132 -22.35 2.59 -9.12
CA PRO A 132 -23.39 3.29 -8.39
C PRO A 132 -22.91 3.65 -6.97
N ALA A 133 -23.40 4.76 -6.44
CA ALA A 133 -23.17 5.13 -5.06
C ALA A 133 -23.68 4.04 -4.11
N CYS A 134 -23.02 3.89 -2.95
CA CYS A 134 -23.40 2.91 -1.94
C CYS A 134 -24.88 3.11 -1.55
N ARG A 135 -25.66 2.03 -1.63
CA ARG A 135 -27.10 2.08 -1.29
C ARG A 135 -27.25 2.44 0.18
N SER A 136 -28.21 3.31 0.51
CA SER A 136 -28.51 3.71 1.91
C SER A 136 -28.78 2.53 2.86
N LYS A 137 -29.22 1.38 2.34
CA LYS A 137 -29.41 0.14 3.11
C LYS A 137 -28.09 -0.53 3.54
N GLY A 138 -26.98 -0.29 2.83
CA GLY A 138 -25.65 -0.77 3.18
C GLY A 138 -25.00 -0.03 4.35
N LEU A 139 -25.59 1.10 4.80
CA LEU A 139 -25.12 1.81 5.99
C LEU A 139 -25.23 0.95 7.26
N TRP A 140 -26.20 0.03 7.29
CA TRP A 140 -26.54 -0.78 8.45
C TRP A 140 -26.03 -2.23 8.32
N THR A 141 -25.27 -2.56 7.28
CA THR A 141 -24.65 -3.88 7.11
C THR A 141 -23.24 -3.90 7.71
N ASP A 142 -22.70 -5.09 7.97
CA ASP A 142 -21.30 -5.33 8.42
C ASP A 142 -20.87 -4.70 9.75
N ILE A 143 -21.82 -4.36 10.63
CA ILE A 143 -21.51 -3.90 12.00
C ILE A 143 -21.17 -5.09 12.92
N TYR A 144 -21.90 -6.19 12.74
CA TYR A 144 -21.71 -7.44 13.48
C TYR A 144 -21.88 -8.62 12.53
N ASP A 145 -21.13 -9.70 12.75
CA ASP A 145 -21.31 -10.97 12.03
C ASP A 145 -22.67 -11.63 12.38
N LYS A 146 -22.98 -11.69 13.68
CA LYS A 146 -24.31 -12.06 14.21
C LYS A 146 -24.82 -10.93 15.09
N GLY A 147 -25.50 -9.99 14.45
CA GLY A 147 -25.98 -8.78 15.10
C GLY A 147 -27.31 -8.92 15.85
N PRO A 148 -27.66 -7.90 16.66
CA PRO A 148 -29.00 -7.78 17.22
C PRO A 148 -30.06 -7.66 16.10
N PRO A 149 -31.32 -8.06 16.37
CA PRO A 149 -32.39 -8.09 15.37
C PRO A 149 -32.82 -6.70 14.86
N PHE A 150 -32.35 -5.63 15.51
CA PHE A 150 -32.60 -4.26 15.08
C PHE A 150 -31.43 -3.34 15.42
N MET A 151 -31.27 -2.29 14.61
CA MET A 151 -30.36 -1.19 14.86
C MET A 151 -31.12 0.13 14.93
N ARG A 152 -30.70 0.97 15.88
CA ARG A 152 -31.34 2.26 16.10
C ARG A 152 -30.70 3.30 15.17
N GLY A 153 -31.55 4.00 14.43
CA GLY A 153 -31.18 5.13 13.59
C GLY A 153 -30.94 6.41 14.38
N ARG A 154 -30.88 7.53 13.67
CA ARG A 154 -30.63 8.85 14.26
C ARG A 154 -31.77 9.27 15.18
N GLU A 155 -33.00 8.92 14.81
CA GLU A 155 -34.20 9.23 15.58
C GLU A 155 -34.71 8.01 16.36
N ARG A 156 -35.44 8.26 17.46
CA ARG A 156 -36.07 7.18 18.27
C ARG A 156 -37.04 6.31 17.45
N LYS A 157 -37.64 6.87 16.39
CA LYS A 157 -38.60 6.19 15.51
C LYS A 157 -37.94 5.43 14.36
N GLU A 158 -36.67 5.70 14.11
CA GLU A 158 -35.92 5.08 13.04
C GLU A 158 -35.30 3.78 13.58
N VAL A 159 -35.93 2.65 13.29
CA VAL A 159 -35.44 1.33 13.68
C VAL A 159 -35.25 0.50 12.42
N HIS A 160 -34.00 0.13 12.16
CA HIS A 160 -33.62 -0.68 11.01
C HIS A 160 -33.56 -2.14 11.43
N HIS A 161 -34.50 -2.93 10.95
CA HIS A 161 -34.51 -4.37 11.19
C HIS A 161 -33.57 -5.04 10.19
N LEU A 162 -32.53 -5.66 10.73
CA LEU A 162 -31.64 -6.48 9.92
C LEU A 162 -32.30 -7.85 9.71
N PRO A 163 -32.22 -8.43 8.50
CA PRO A 163 -32.66 -9.80 8.31
C PRO A 163 -31.84 -10.68 9.25
N ILE A 164 -32.50 -11.26 10.24
CA ILE A 164 -31.90 -12.30 11.09
C ILE A 164 -31.43 -13.37 10.11
N LEU A 165 -30.13 -13.66 10.08
CA LEU A 165 -29.56 -14.79 9.34
C LEU A 165 -30.12 -16.09 9.95
N SER A 166 -31.37 -16.37 9.65
CA SER A 166 -32.05 -17.62 9.97
C SER A 166 -31.69 -18.60 8.86
N ASN A 167 -30.66 -19.40 9.14
CA ASN A 167 -30.36 -20.68 8.47
C ASN A 167 -30.30 -20.67 6.93
N GLY A 168 -29.70 -19.65 6.33
CA GLY A 168 -29.26 -19.66 4.92
C GLY A 168 -27.73 -19.56 4.84
N PRO A 169 -27.08 -20.03 3.75
CA PRO A 169 -25.64 -19.90 3.60
C PRO A 169 -25.26 -18.43 3.72
N ASN A 170 -24.25 -18.15 4.54
CA ASN A 170 -23.84 -16.81 4.91
C ASN A 170 -23.75 -15.91 3.65
N PRO A 171 -24.36 -14.71 3.62
CA PRO A 171 -24.18 -13.77 2.50
C PRO A 171 -22.72 -13.35 2.33
N MET A 172 -21.89 -13.59 3.36
CA MET A 172 -20.44 -13.58 3.27
C MET A 172 -19.91 -14.50 2.17
N GLN A 173 -20.54 -15.64 1.83
CA GLN A 173 -20.09 -16.50 0.72
C GLN A 173 -20.37 -15.93 -0.68
N LEU A 174 -21.41 -15.09 -0.83
CA LEU A 174 -21.76 -14.46 -2.11
C LEU A 174 -20.94 -13.19 -2.34
N LEU A 175 -20.80 -12.34 -1.31
CA LEU A 175 -19.98 -11.14 -1.38
C LEU A 175 -18.48 -11.45 -1.25
N SER A 176 -18.07 -12.48 -0.50
CA SER A 176 -16.66 -12.89 -0.47
C SER A 176 -16.24 -13.46 -1.82
N HIS A 177 -17.10 -14.13 -2.59
CA HIS A 177 -16.66 -14.63 -3.91
C HIS A 177 -16.37 -13.49 -4.90
N GLU A 178 -17.20 -12.44 -4.92
CA GLU A 178 -16.97 -11.26 -5.77
C GLU A 178 -15.86 -10.35 -5.22
N ALA A 179 -15.83 -10.12 -3.89
CA ALA A 179 -14.81 -9.30 -3.23
C ALA A 179 -13.45 -10.01 -3.15
N LEU A 180 -13.38 -11.33 -2.90
CA LEU A 180 -12.15 -12.12 -3.02
C LEU A 180 -11.70 -12.21 -4.47
N ASN A 181 -12.60 -12.26 -5.46
CA ASN A 181 -12.19 -12.20 -6.87
C ASN A 181 -11.55 -10.84 -7.19
N LEU A 182 -12.09 -9.72 -6.70
CA LEU A 182 -11.49 -8.39 -6.83
C LEU A 182 -10.18 -8.23 -6.03
N HIS A 183 -10.09 -8.80 -4.83
CA HIS A 183 -8.87 -8.79 -4.01
C HIS A 183 -7.79 -9.72 -4.58
N HIS A 184 -8.16 -10.90 -5.10
CA HIS A 184 -7.26 -11.82 -5.80
C HIS A 184 -6.86 -11.28 -7.17
N LEU A 185 -7.72 -10.58 -7.91
CA LEU A 185 -7.34 -9.89 -9.15
C LEU A 185 -6.34 -8.78 -8.83
N ARG A 186 -6.60 -7.92 -7.84
CA ARG A 186 -5.67 -6.88 -7.41
C ARG A 186 -4.34 -7.44 -6.90
N GLN A 187 -4.38 -8.50 -6.08
CA GLN A 187 -3.16 -9.15 -5.59
C GLN A 187 -2.43 -9.90 -6.70
N ARG A 188 -3.12 -10.56 -7.64
CA ARG A 188 -2.50 -11.22 -8.80
C ARG A 188 -1.86 -10.20 -9.76
N THR A 189 -2.45 -9.04 -10.02
CA THR A 189 -1.82 -8.05 -10.90
C THR A 189 -0.55 -7.44 -10.28
N ILE A 190 -0.54 -7.26 -8.95
CA ILE A 190 0.65 -6.78 -8.21
C ILE A 190 1.71 -7.89 -8.10
N LEU A 191 1.34 -9.11 -7.73
CA LEU A 191 2.25 -10.27 -7.65
C LEU A 191 2.81 -10.66 -9.00
N MET A 192 2.00 -10.70 -10.07
CA MET A 192 2.48 -11.05 -11.43
C MET A 192 3.49 -10.03 -11.98
N ARG A 193 3.41 -8.75 -11.58
CA ARG A 193 4.42 -7.73 -11.95
C ARG A 193 5.68 -7.82 -11.08
N CYS A 194 5.56 -8.19 -9.80
CA CYS A 194 6.72 -8.50 -8.96
C CYS A 194 7.44 -9.78 -9.43
N ASP A 195 6.71 -10.80 -9.87
CA ASP A 195 7.24 -12.03 -10.45
C ASP A 195 7.93 -11.77 -11.80
N PHE A 196 7.43 -10.82 -12.60
CA PHE A 196 8.12 -10.38 -13.81
C PHE A 196 9.51 -9.81 -13.48
N ILE A 197 9.61 -8.91 -12.50
CA ILE A 197 10.89 -8.34 -12.06
C ILE A 197 11.78 -9.42 -11.41
N ALA A 198 11.23 -10.28 -10.56
CA ALA A 198 11.97 -11.37 -9.91
C ALA A 198 12.49 -12.41 -10.92
N SER A 199 11.72 -12.73 -11.97
CA SER A 199 12.13 -13.66 -13.02
C SER A 199 13.27 -13.12 -13.90
N TYR A 200 13.32 -11.80 -14.12
CA TYR A 200 14.43 -11.14 -14.80
C TYR A 200 15.69 -11.08 -13.93
N LEU A 201 15.54 -10.84 -12.62
CA LEU A 201 16.67 -10.83 -11.69
C LEU A 201 17.26 -12.23 -11.45
N CYS A 202 16.42 -13.28 -11.45
CA CYS A 202 16.88 -14.66 -11.25
C CYS A 202 17.58 -15.26 -12.50
N LYS A 203 17.37 -14.70 -13.70
CA LYS A 203 18.11 -15.08 -14.92
C LYS A 203 19.44 -14.35 -15.10
N ALA A 204 19.71 -13.33 -14.28
CA ALA A 204 20.90 -12.47 -14.38
C ALA A 204 21.99 -12.80 -13.34
N GLY A 205 21.77 -13.81 -12.49
CA GLY A 205 22.78 -14.42 -11.60
C GLY A 205 23.16 -15.80 -12.08
#